data_AF-A0A0U5CXM5-F1
#
_entry.id   AF-A0A0U5CXM5-F1
#
_cell.length_a   1.000
_cell.length_b   1.000
_cell.length_c   1.000
_cell.angle_alpha   90.00
_cell.angle_beta   90.00
_cell.angle_gamma   90.00
#
_symmetry.space_group_name_H-M   'P 1'
#
loop_
_entity.id
_entity.type
_entity.pdbx_description
1 polymer ?
#
loop_
_entity_poly.entity_id
_entity_poly.type
_entity_poly.pdbx_seq_one_letter_code
_entity_poly.pdbx_strand_id
1 'polypeptide(L)'
;MLQPDSQSPAGEEVTAQELQTAITDTLALDVFPLEGYRNPDYLRDALAAGFTPADLATAHGVSRRSIYRAAATHDIELQQPPSTGPARLLWELDADAVPGESA
;
A
#
# COMPACT_ATOMS: atom_id res chain seq x y z
N MET A 1 14.76 30.51 21.36
CA MET A 1 15.32 29.17 21.61
C MET A 1 14.24 28.17 21.30
N LEU A 2 14.55 27.21 20.43
CA LEU A 2 13.66 26.18 19.91
C LEU A 2 13.27 25.21 21.05
N GLN A 3 11.97 24.96 21.25
CA GLN A 3 11.54 23.70 21.85
C GLN A 3 11.02 22.82 20.71
N PRO A 4 11.70 21.73 20.34
CA PRO A 4 11.05 20.67 19.61
C PRO A 4 10.23 19.88 20.63
N ASP A 5 8.93 20.15 20.69
CA ASP A 5 8.01 19.29 21.41
C ASP A 5 7.99 17.93 20.69
N SER A 6 8.56 16.95 21.38
CA SER A 6 7.94 15.67 21.64
C SER A 6 7.33 15.00 20.40
N GLN A 7 8.24 14.37 19.67
CA GLN A 7 7.95 13.24 18.81
C GLN A 7 7.04 12.23 19.52
N SER A 8 5.79 12.19 19.10
CA SER A 8 4.91 11.05 19.24
C SER A 8 3.98 11.04 18.04
N PRO A 9 4.00 9.98 17.24
CA PRO A 9 2.76 9.45 16.73
C PRO A 9 2.60 8.03 17.27
N ALA A 10 1.64 7.88 18.19
CA ALA A 10 1.03 6.60 18.47
C ALA A 10 0.17 6.24 17.24
N GLY A 11 0.48 5.12 16.59
CA GLY A 11 -0.16 4.63 15.37
C GLY A 11 0.67 5.01 14.14
N GLU A 12 1.44 4.08 13.61
CA GLU A 12 2.21 4.25 12.37
C GLU A 12 1.24 4.39 11.19
N GLU A 13 0.67 5.58 11.00
CA GLU A 13 -0.10 5.91 9.80
C GLU A 13 0.87 5.95 8.63
N VAL A 14 1.04 4.82 7.95
CA VAL A 14 1.87 4.70 6.75
C VAL A 14 1.46 5.80 5.76
N THR A 15 2.35 6.77 5.57
CA THR A 15 2.05 7.96 4.79
C THR A 15 2.08 7.66 3.29
N ALA A 16 1.38 8.47 2.49
CA ALA A 16 1.46 8.36 1.04
C ALA A 16 2.90 8.47 0.51
N GLN A 17 3.76 9.25 1.17
CA GLN A 17 5.16 9.44 0.79
C GLN A 17 6.00 8.18 1.06
N GLU A 18 5.74 7.48 2.16
CA GLU A 18 6.40 6.22 2.50
C GLU A 18 5.99 5.13 1.51
N LEU A 19 4.71 5.03 1.17
CA LEU A 19 4.23 4.11 0.14
C LEU A 19 4.84 4.41 -1.23
N GLN A 20 4.91 5.68 -1.61
CA GLN A 20 5.57 6.08 -2.86
C GLN A 20 7.02 5.59 -2.90
N THR A 21 7.76 5.80 -1.82
CA THR A 21 9.17 5.39 -1.69
C THR A 21 9.31 3.87 -1.72
N ALA A 22 8.48 3.15 -0.96
CA ALA A 22 8.47 1.69 -0.93
C ALA A 22 8.14 1.10 -2.30
N ILE A 23 7.18 1.67 -3.02
CA ILE A 23 6.82 1.25 -4.37
C ILE A 23 7.96 1.51 -5.34
N THR A 24 8.58 2.69 -5.31
CA THR A 24 9.73 2.97 -6.19
C THR A 24 10.91 2.07 -5.91
N ASP A 25 11.21 1.78 -4.65
CA ASP A 25 12.31 0.91 -4.26
C ASP A 25 12.04 -0.55 -4.70
N THR A 26 10.85 -1.06 -4.37
CA THR A 26 10.47 -2.45 -4.67
C THR A 26 10.37 -2.72 -6.18
N LEU A 27 9.85 -1.76 -6.95
CA LEU A 27 9.74 -1.89 -8.42
C LEU A 27 11.00 -1.38 -9.15
N ALA A 28 12.04 -0.98 -8.41
CA ALA A 28 13.27 -0.39 -8.94
C ALA A 28 13.01 0.75 -9.95
N LEU A 29 12.07 1.64 -9.61
CA LEU A 29 11.69 2.80 -10.41
C LEU A 29 12.57 4.00 -10.05
N ASP A 30 13.02 4.72 -11.07
CA ASP A 30 13.79 5.96 -10.90
C ASP A 30 12.95 7.10 -10.28
N VAL A 31 11.65 7.12 -10.59
CA VAL A 31 10.70 8.12 -10.08
C VAL A 31 9.31 7.51 -9.88
N PHE A 32 8.58 7.98 -8.87
CA PHE A 32 7.20 7.55 -8.62
C PHE A 32 6.26 8.01 -9.75
N PRO A 33 5.57 7.09 -10.44
CA PRO A 33 4.69 7.45 -11.54
C PRO A 33 3.32 7.91 -11.02
N LEU A 34 3.04 9.22 -11.04
CA LEU A 34 1.79 9.79 -10.52
C LEU A 34 0.51 9.16 -11.09
N GLU A 35 0.50 8.84 -12.39
CA GLU A 35 -0.60 8.13 -13.07
C GLU A 35 -0.27 6.67 -13.39
N GLY A 36 0.74 6.10 -12.72
CA GLY A 36 1.20 4.72 -12.91
C GLY A 36 0.09 3.70 -12.76
N TYR A 37 -0.89 3.96 -11.88
CA TYR A 37 -2.09 3.13 -11.71
C TYR A 37 -2.95 2.96 -12.98
N ARG A 38 -2.70 3.71 -14.05
CA ARG A 38 -3.36 3.50 -15.36
C ARG A 38 -2.54 2.64 -16.32
N ASN A 39 -1.29 2.35 -15.98
CA ASN A 39 -0.44 1.47 -16.76
C ASN A 39 -0.64 0.02 -16.27
N PRO A 40 -1.05 -0.90 -17.15
CA PRO A 40 -1.26 -2.29 -16.77
C PRO A 40 -0.01 -2.98 -16.24
N ASP A 41 1.17 -2.69 -16.80
CA ASP A 41 2.42 -3.35 -16.38
C ASP A 41 2.81 -2.91 -14.97
N TYR A 42 2.76 -1.60 -14.71
CA TYR A 42 2.98 -1.05 -13.37
C TYR A 42 2.00 -1.64 -12.34
N LEU A 43 0.71 -1.70 -12.67
CA LEU A 43 -0.28 -2.28 -11.77
C LEU A 43 0.05 -3.74 -11.46
N ARG A 44 0.39 -4.55 -12.47
CA ARG A 44 0.75 -5.97 -12.27
C ARG A 44 1.99 -6.12 -11.41
N ASP A 45 3.06 -5.38 -11.70
CA ASP A 45 4.29 -5.44 -10.93
C ASP A 45 4.08 -5.01 -9.48
N ALA A 46 3.30 -3.94 -9.25
CA ALA A 46 3.00 -3.49 -7.90
C ALA A 46 2.16 -4.50 -7.11
N LEU A 47 1.17 -5.12 -7.75
CA LEU A 47 0.36 -6.16 -7.13
C LEU A 47 1.16 -7.44 -6.88
N ALA A 48 2.02 -7.84 -7.82
CA ALA A 48 2.90 -9.00 -7.69
C ALA A 48 3.97 -8.79 -6.60
N ALA A 49 4.39 -7.55 -6.37
CA ALA A 49 5.26 -7.15 -5.28
C ALA A 49 4.57 -7.14 -3.90
N GLY A 50 3.25 -7.35 -3.85
CA GLY A 50 2.48 -7.46 -2.60
C GLY A 50 1.76 -6.18 -2.17
N PHE A 51 1.82 -5.09 -2.94
CA PHE A 51 1.06 -3.88 -2.63
C PHE A 51 -0.43 -4.10 -2.85
N THR A 52 -1.25 -3.64 -1.89
CA THR A 52 -2.69 -3.76 -2.00
C THR A 52 -3.29 -2.61 -2.82
N PRO A 53 -4.53 -2.76 -3.34
CA PRO A 53 -5.24 -1.65 -3.95
C PRO A 53 -5.47 -0.45 -3.02
N ALA A 54 -5.41 -0.65 -1.69
CA ALA A 54 -5.47 0.43 -0.72
C ALA A 54 -4.15 1.21 -0.67
N ASP A 55 -3.02 0.51 -0.65
CA ASP A 55 -1.69 1.12 -0.66
C ASP A 55 -1.48 1.96 -1.92
N LEU A 56 -1.84 1.40 -3.08
CA LEU A 56 -1.79 2.12 -4.36
C LEU A 56 -2.71 3.34 -4.36
N ALA A 57 -3.92 3.21 -3.82
CA ALA A 57 -4.85 4.34 -3.73
C ALA A 57 -4.28 5.47 -2.87
N THR A 58 -3.70 5.15 -1.72
CA THR A 58 -3.05 6.11 -0.83
C THR A 58 -1.82 6.73 -1.48
N ALA A 59 -0.93 5.94 -2.09
CA ALA A 59 0.27 6.41 -2.76
C ALA A 59 -0.03 7.38 -3.91
N HIS A 60 -1.06 7.10 -4.71
CA HIS A 60 -1.48 7.96 -5.82
C HIS A 60 -2.47 9.07 -5.40
N GLY A 61 -2.92 9.11 -4.14
CA GLY A 61 -3.94 10.06 -3.67
C GLY A 61 -5.29 9.92 -4.40
N VAL A 62 -5.61 8.71 -4.89
CA VAL A 62 -6.86 8.41 -5.59
C VAL A 62 -7.76 7.53 -4.75
N SER A 63 -9.02 7.39 -5.15
CA SER A 63 -9.92 6.43 -4.50
C SER A 63 -9.56 4.99 -4.87
N ARG A 64 -9.72 4.05 -3.92
CA ARG A 64 -9.62 2.59 -4.18
C ARG A 64 -10.42 2.16 -5.41
N ARG A 65 -11.61 2.73 -5.61
CA ARG A 65 -12.46 2.48 -6.78
C ARG A 65 -11.75 2.78 -8.11
N SER A 66 -10.89 3.80 -8.16
CA SER A 66 -10.10 4.13 -9.35
C SER A 66 -9.08 3.05 -9.66
N ILE A 67 -8.44 2.47 -8.63
CA ILE A 67 -7.50 1.35 -8.78
C ILE A 67 -8.22 0.11 -9.29
N TYR A 68 -9.35 -0.28 -8.66
CA TYR A 68 -10.16 -1.41 -9.13
C TYR A 68 -10.67 -1.22 -10.57
N ARG A 69 -11.07 0.00 -10.94
CA ARG A 69 -11.52 0.30 -12.30
C ARG A 69 -10.38 0.20 -13.31
N ALA A 70 -9.19 0.69 -12.96
CA ALA A 70 -8.02 0.58 -13.82
C ALA A 70 -7.60 -0.89 -14.00
N ALA A 71 -7.54 -1.67 -12.92
CA ALA A 71 -7.30 -3.11 -12.99
C ALA A 71 -8.33 -3.84 -13.87
N ALA A 72 -9.62 -3.54 -13.69
CA ALA A 72 -10.70 -4.11 -14.50
C ALA A 72 -10.64 -3.70 -15.99
N THR A 73 -10.11 -2.51 -16.30
CA THR A 73 -9.94 -2.03 -17.69
C THR A 73 -8.85 -2.82 -18.42
N HIS A 74 -7.93 -3.41 -17.67
CA HIS A 74 -6.77 -4.13 -18.19
C HIS A 74 -6.85 -5.65 -17.98
N ASP A 75 -8.03 -6.17 -17.59
CA ASP A 75 -8.25 -7.58 -17.25
C ASP A 75 -7.20 -8.11 -16.25
N ILE A 76 -6.79 -7.26 -15.30
CA ILE A 76 -5.88 -7.66 -14.23
C ILE A 76 -6.72 -8.31 -13.14
N GLU A 77 -6.60 -9.64 -13.03
CA GLU A 77 -7.20 -10.38 -11.93
C GLU A 77 -6.50 -10.00 -10.61
N LEU A 78 -7.14 -9.10 -9.88
CA LEU A 78 -6.79 -8.83 -8.50
C LEU A 78 -7.13 -10.06 -7.67
N GLN A 79 -6.15 -10.60 -6.95
CA GLN A 79 -6.40 -11.50 -5.83
C GLN A 79 -7.27 -10.72 -4.84
N GLN A 80 -8.58 -10.94 -4.91
CA GLN A 80 -9.51 -10.33 -3.97
C GLN A 80 -9.20 -10.93 -2.60
N PRO A 81 -9.09 -10.12 -1.53
CA PRO A 81 -9.00 -10.68 -0.20
C PRO A 81 -10.22 -11.59 0.03
N PRO A 82 -10.04 -12.73 0.73
CA PRO A 82 -11.13 -13.66 0.98
C PRO A 82 -12.29 -12.90 1.63
N SER A 83 -13.43 -12.91 0.95
CA SER A 83 -14.56 -12.02 1.28
C SER A 83 -15.30 -12.40 2.57
N THR A 84 -14.94 -13.49 3.26
CA THR A 84 -15.52 -13.84 4.56
C THR A 84 -14.61 -14.77 5.37
N GLY A 85 -14.52 -14.55 6.68
CA GLY A 85 -13.98 -15.50 7.66
C GLY A 85 -12.64 -15.08 8.31
N PRO A 86 -12.13 -15.92 9.24
CA PRO A 86 -10.91 -15.64 10.02
C PRO A 86 -9.64 -15.46 9.19
N ALA A 87 -9.64 -15.88 7.92
CA ALA A 87 -8.56 -15.61 6.97
C ALA A 87 -8.41 -14.11 6.63
N ARG A 88 -9.50 -13.32 6.71
CA ARG A 88 -9.43 -11.87 6.59
C ARG A 88 -8.69 -11.23 7.78
N LEU A 89 -8.93 -11.74 8.99
CA LEU A 89 -8.25 -11.27 10.20
C LEU A 89 -6.75 -11.61 10.17
N LEU A 90 -6.38 -12.78 9.66
CA LEU A 90 -4.97 -13.14 9.47
C LEU A 90 -4.28 -12.26 8.42
N TRP A 91 -5.00 -11.84 7.38
CA TRP A 91 -4.50 -10.88 6.39
C TRP A 91 -4.35 -9.45 6.95
N GLU A 92 -5.26 -9.02 7.84
CA GLU A 92 -5.20 -7.72 8.51
C GLU A 92 -4.17 -7.70 9.68
N LEU A 93 -3.85 -8.86 10.30
CA LEU A 93 -2.87 -8.97 11.38
C LEU A 93 -1.40 -8.94 10.93
N ASP A 94 -1.09 -9.35 9.71
CA ASP A 94 0.29 -9.38 9.20
C ASP A 94 0.88 -7.96 9.03
N ALA A 95 0.02 -6.94 8.95
CA ALA A 95 0.42 -5.53 8.85
C ALA A 95 0.64 -4.84 10.22
N ASP A 96 0.20 -5.42 11.35
CA ASP A 96 0.20 -4.74 12.66
C ASP A 96 0.70 -5.63 13.81
N ALA A 97 1.65 -6.53 13.55
CA ALA A 97 2.26 -7.31 14.62
C ALA A 97 3.76 -7.47 14.41
N VAL A 98 4.55 -6.48 14.86
CA VAL A 98 5.53 -6.62 15.96
C VAL A 98 5.98 -5.21 16.40
N PRO A 99 5.74 -4.84 17.67
CA PRO A 99 6.88 -4.72 18.58
C PRO A 99 6.65 -5.38 19.95
N GLY A 100 7.47 -6.41 20.20
CA GLY A 100 8.11 -6.75 21.48
C GLY A 100 7.29 -6.86 22.77
N GLU A 101 7.29 -8.05 23.37
CA GLU A 101 7.98 -8.23 24.66
C GLU A 101 8.45 -9.69 24.78
N SER A 102 9.77 -9.84 24.92
CA SER A 102 10.41 -11.07 25.36
C SER A 102 10.53 -10.99 26.89
N ALA A 103 9.86 -11.89 27.61
CA ALA A 103 10.29 -12.42 28.93
C ALA A 103 9.33 -13.50 29.41
#